data_AF-A0A6B9YT81-F1
#
_entry.id   AF-A0A6B9YT81-F1
#
_cell.length_a   1.000
_cell.length_b   1.000
_cell.length_c   1.000
_cell.angle_alpha   90.00
_cell.angle_beta   90.00
_cell.angle_gamma   90.00
#
_symmetry.space_group_name_H-M   'P 1'
#
loop_
_entity.id
_entity.type
_entity.pdbx_description
1 polymer ?
#
loop_
_entity_poly.entity_id
_entity_poly.type
_entity_poly.pdbx_seq_one_letter_code
_entity_poly.pdbx_strand_id
1 'polypeptide(L)'
;MLLELGARHLLVGVIPSDKAVMRGVPTPIVRALAEIIAREQLKGDLVLRYEELEKQNPDVADLIHIVNISHHPEIIPDIEIEIPTGGAVPTDGQWIIEGIVKKLNKYGGENAVKDLALIIGVAGFVDDRQIASFEQSFLEAQLPFAEIWINTQFHGTYCLKKRR
;
A
#
# COMPACT_ATOMS: atom_id res chain seq x y z
N MET A 1 -10.71 12.58 15.44
CA MET A 1 -9.36 13.06 15.09
C MET A 1 -9.12 13.17 13.58
N LEU A 2 -8.91 12.09 12.81
CA LEU A 2 -8.66 12.20 11.35
C LEU A 2 -9.83 12.83 10.58
N LEU A 3 -11.05 12.34 10.82
CA LEU A 3 -12.27 12.89 10.18
C LEU A 3 -12.53 14.35 10.55
N GLU A 4 -12.18 14.77 11.77
CA GLU A 4 -12.33 16.15 12.25
C GLU A 4 -11.35 17.11 11.55
N LEU A 5 -10.25 16.58 11.02
CA LEU A 5 -9.25 17.32 10.24
C LEU A 5 -9.51 17.25 8.73
N GLY A 6 -10.72 16.84 8.32
CA GLY A 6 -11.13 16.79 6.93
C GLY A 6 -10.54 15.64 6.13
N ALA A 7 -9.75 14.76 6.75
CA ALA A 7 -9.21 13.57 6.10
C ALA A 7 -10.35 12.63 5.71
N ARG A 8 -10.62 12.52 4.41
CA ARG A 8 -11.62 11.61 3.84
C ARG A 8 -10.95 10.74 2.80
N HIS A 9 -11.35 9.48 2.75
CA HIS A 9 -10.97 8.52 1.71
C HIS A 9 -9.43 8.40 1.57
N LEU A 10 -8.73 8.32 2.70
CA LEU A 10 -7.29 8.05 2.72
C LEU A 10 -7.03 6.55 2.66
N LEU A 11 -6.11 6.15 1.80
CA LEU A 11 -5.42 4.88 1.92
C LEU A 11 -4.09 5.12 2.65
N VAL A 12 -3.91 4.45 3.79
CA VAL A 12 -2.67 4.52 4.57
C VAL A 12 -1.98 3.17 4.55
N GLY A 13 -0.85 3.09 3.87
CA GLY A 13 0.06 1.95 3.94
C GLY A 13 1.09 2.16 5.05
N VAL A 14 1.36 1.13 5.85
CA VAL A 14 2.40 1.19 6.90
C VAL A 14 3.39 0.05 6.71
N ILE A 15 4.67 0.34 6.83
CA ILE A 15 5.73 -0.66 6.90
C ILE A 15 6.24 -0.69 8.35
N PRO A 16 5.80 -1.67 9.15
CA PRO A 16 6.25 -1.81 10.53
C PRO A 16 7.70 -2.30 10.60
N SER A 17 8.37 -2.00 11.70
CA SER A 17 9.65 -2.62 12.05
C SER A 17 9.45 -4.09 12.43
N ASP A 18 10.51 -4.90 12.37
CA ASP A 18 10.46 -6.30 12.81
C ASP A 18 9.98 -6.44 14.26
N LYS A 19 10.33 -5.47 15.11
CA LYS A 19 9.87 -5.39 16.50
C LYS A 19 8.35 -5.24 16.59
N ALA A 20 7.77 -4.35 15.78
CA ALA A 20 6.33 -4.17 15.69
C ALA A 20 5.62 -5.40 15.11
N VAL A 21 6.20 -6.07 14.12
CA VAL A 21 5.65 -7.33 13.58
C VAL A 21 5.64 -8.43 14.64
N MET A 22 6.74 -8.58 15.40
CA MET A 22 6.86 -9.62 16.42
C MET A 22 6.03 -9.36 17.67
N ARG A 23 5.88 -8.10 18.09
CA ARG A 23 5.33 -7.75 19.42
C ARG A 23 4.02 -6.96 19.34
N GLY A 24 3.58 -6.60 18.14
CA GLY A 24 2.47 -5.68 17.93
C GLY A 24 2.86 -4.22 18.18
N VAL A 25 1.96 -3.32 17.82
CA VAL A 25 2.11 -1.87 18.02
C VAL A 25 1.23 -1.43 19.20
N PRO A 26 1.80 -0.83 20.26
CA PRO A 26 1.02 -0.34 21.39
C PRO A 26 0.02 0.74 20.99
N THR A 27 -1.14 0.79 21.63
CA THR A 27 -2.19 1.79 21.36
C THR A 27 -1.69 3.25 21.43
N PRO A 28 -0.83 3.67 22.37
CA PRO A 28 -0.29 5.03 22.37
C PRO A 28 0.47 5.36 21.09
N ILE A 29 1.22 4.40 20.53
CA ILE A 29 1.97 4.57 19.28
C ILE A 29 1.02 4.66 18.09
N VAL A 30 -0.04 3.85 18.06
CA VAL A 30 -1.09 3.96 17.03
C VAL A 30 -1.74 5.35 17.05
N ARG A 31 -1.99 5.92 18.23
CA ARG A 31 -2.54 7.28 18.36
C ARG A 31 -1.57 8.34 17.87
N ALA A 32 -0.31 8.27 18.28
CA ALA A 32 0.73 9.19 17.83
C ALA A 32 0.93 9.12 16.31
N LEU A 33 0.92 7.92 15.73
CA LEU A 33 0.96 7.72 14.28
C LEU A 33 -0.25 8.36 13.59
N ALA A 34 -1.46 8.17 14.13
CA ALA A 34 -2.66 8.80 13.59
C ALA A 34 -2.59 10.34 13.64
N GLU A 35 -1.95 10.93 14.65
CA GLU A 35 -1.72 12.39 14.74
C GLU A 35 -0.72 12.87 13.68
N ILE A 36 0.34 12.10 13.42
CA ILE A 36 1.29 12.38 12.33
C ILE A 36 0.54 12.38 10.99
N ILE A 37 -0.21 11.31 10.69
CA ILE A 37 -0.99 11.18 9.45
C ILE A 37 -1.97 12.34 9.30
N ALA A 38 -2.66 12.70 10.38
CA ALA A 38 -3.61 13.81 10.44
C ALA A 38 -3.01 15.15 9.99
N ARG A 39 -1.77 15.42 10.37
CA ARG A 39 -1.05 16.65 9.99
C ARG A 39 -0.48 16.55 8.58
N GLU A 40 0.14 15.42 8.26
CA GLU A 40 0.91 15.25 7.03
C GLU A 40 0.01 15.12 5.80
N GLN A 41 -1.17 14.49 5.92
CA GLN A 41 -2.12 14.35 4.80
C GLN A 41 -2.51 15.69 4.15
N LEU A 42 -2.46 16.81 4.89
CA LEU A 42 -2.72 18.14 4.34
C LEU A 42 -1.75 18.57 3.23
N LYS A 43 -0.62 17.87 3.08
CA LYS A 43 0.38 18.11 2.04
C LYS A 43 0.11 17.33 0.74
N GLY A 44 -0.95 16.52 0.71
CA GLY A 44 -1.30 15.65 -0.41
C GLY A 44 -0.71 14.24 -0.29
N ASP A 45 -0.58 13.55 -1.42
CA ASP A 45 -0.02 12.20 -1.48
C ASP A 45 1.48 12.22 -1.18
N LEU A 46 1.92 11.40 -0.24
CA LEU A 46 3.31 11.42 0.21
C LEU A 46 3.75 10.11 0.89
N VAL A 47 5.06 9.99 1.03
CA VAL A 47 5.73 8.93 1.77
C VAL A 47 6.53 9.55 2.90
N LEU A 48 6.25 9.15 4.14
CA LEU A 48 7.08 9.46 5.31
C LEU A 48 8.03 8.29 5.53
N ARG A 49 9.34 8.53 5.46
CA ARG A 49 10.34 7.50 5.77
C ARG A 49 10.78 7.63 7.21
N TYR A 50 11.69 6.74 7.61
CA TYR A 50 12.16 6.61 8.98
C TYR A 50 12.71 7.95 9.50
N GLU A 51 13.51 8.65 8.71
CA GLU A 51 14.15 9.90 9.11
C GLU A 51 13.14 11.03 9.31
N GLU A 52 12.06 11.09 8.52
CA GLU A 52 10.98 12.05 8.73
C GLU A 52 10.12 11.69 9.95
N LEU A 53 9.85 10.39 10.16
CA LEU A 53 9.10 9.91 11.32
C LEU A 53 9.88 10.13 12.62
N GLU A 54 11.19 9.86 12.62
CA GLU A 54 12.07 10.01 13.78
C GLU A 54 12.14 11.46 14.23
N LYS A 55 12.21 12.41 13.29
CA LYS A 55 12.16 13.85 13.60
C LYS A 55 10.84 14.29 14.24
N GLN A 56 9.74 13.62 13.91
CA GLN A 56 8.42 13.96 14.45
C GLN A 56 8.11 13.24 15.76
N ASN A 57 8.44 11.97 15.84
CA ASN A 57 8.25 11.12 17.01
C ASN A 57 9.16 9.86 16.93
N PRO A 58 10.28 9.84 17.67
CA PRO A 58 11.20 8.70 17.68
C PRO A 58 10.56 7.36 18.10
N ASP A 59 9.60 7.39 19.02
CA ASP A 59 8.93 6.16 19.49
C ASP A 59 8.04 5.55 18.39
N VAL A 60 7.46 6.40 17.54
CA VAL A 60 6.76 5.93 16.33
C VAL A 60 7.75 5.34 15.34
N ALA A 61 8.89 6.01 15.10
CA ALA A 61 9.90 5.54 14.14
C ALA A 61 10.54 4.19 14.52
N ASP A 62 10.72 3.91 15.82
CA ASP A 62 11.22 2.63 16.32
C ASP A 62 10.31 1.44 15.95
N LEU A 63 9.02 1.70 15.72
CA LEU A 63 8.01 0.68 15.41
C LEU A 63 7.46 0.76 13.99
N ILE A 64 7.53 1.91 13.34
CA ILE A 64 6.97 2.17 12.01
C ILE A 64 8.03 2.88 11.19
N HIS A 65 8.53 2.19 10.16
CA HIS A 65 9.62 2.73 9.34
C HIS A 65 9.11 3.60 8.19
N ILE A 66 7.96 3.25 7.61
CA ILE A 66 7.42 3.98 6.45
C ILE A 66 5.90 4.10 6.57
N VAL A 67 5.39 5.26 6.17
CA VAL A 67 3.96 5.54 6.02
C VAL A 67 3.71 6.11 4.62
N ASN A 68 2.87 5.43 3.84
CA ASN A 68 2.35 5.93 2.59
C ASN A 68 0.96 6.50 2.83
N ILE A 69 0.74 7.74 2.39
CA ILE A 69 -0.57 8.41 2.45
C ILE A 69 -0.98 8.70 1.01
N SER A 70 -2.12 8.15 0.58
CA SER A 70 -2.72 8.46 -0.72
C SER A 70 -4.19 8.84 -0.56
N HIS A 71 -4.60 9.87 -1.30
CA HIS A 71 -5.95 10.41 -1.32
C HIS A 71 -6.75 9.82 -2.46
N HIS A 72 -7.93 9.32 -2.13
CA HIS A 72 -8.85 8.76 -3.11
C HIS A 72 -10.11 9.62 -3.21
N PRO A 73 -10.73 9.73 -4.40
CA PRO A 73 -11.98 10.47 -4.56
C PRO A 73 -13.12 9.79 -3.80
N GLU A 74 -13.06 8.46 -3.63
CA GLU A 74 -14.09 7.63 -3.03
C GLU A 74 -13.50 6.58 -2.07
N ILE A 75 -14.35 6.05 -1.19
CA ILE A 75 -13.98 4.91 -0.34
C ILE A 75 -13.70 3.72 -1.24
N ILE A 76 -12.56 3.08 -1.06
CA ILE A 76 -12.23 1.81 -1.72
C ILE A 76 -12.89 0.68 -0.91
N PRO A 77 -13.96 0.03 -1.41
CA PRO A 77 -14.59 -1.08 -0.70
C PRO A 77 -13.78 -2.37 -0.89
N ASP A 78 -13.94 -3.30 0.05
CA ASP A 78 -13.51 -4.69 -0.07
C ASP A 78 -12.05 -4.89 -0.53
N ILE A 79 -11.14 -4.28 0.27
CA ILE A 79 -9.70 -4.30 0.02
C ILE A 79 -9.09 -5.66 0.38
N GLU A 80 -8.37 -6.24 -0.58
CA GLU A 80 -7.47 -7.36 -0.39
C GLU A 80 -6.01 -6.91 -0.47
N ILE A 81 -5.19 -7.34 0.49
CA ILE A 81 -3.76 -7.03 0.50
C ILE A 81 -2.95 -8.27 0.11
N GLU A 82 -2.07 -8.13 -0.88
CA GLU A 82 -1.03 -9.09 -1.19
C GLU A 82 0.33 -8.49 -0.91
N ILE A 83 1.22 -9.27 -0.29
CA ILE A 83 2.62 -8.89 -0.09
C ILE A 83 3.46 -9.97 -0.77
N PRO A 84 4.19 -9.65 -1.87
CA PRO A 84 5.07 -10.59 -2.51
C PRO A 84 6.07 -11.19 -1.52
N THR A 85 6.34 -12.48 -1.66
CA THR A 85 7.22 -13.20 -0.75
C THR A 85 8.68 -12.86 -1.07
N GLY A 86 9.47 -12.44 -0.08
CA GLY A 86 10.91 -12.19 -0.23
C GLY A 86 11.28 -10.71 -0.41
N GLY A 87 12.53 -10.38 -0.07
CA GLY A 87 13.03 -8.99 -0.06
C GLY A 87 13.46 -8.45 -1.44
N ALA A 88 13.62 -9.32 -2.44
CA ALA A 88 13.93 -8.95 -3.82
C ALA A 88 12.91 -9.60 -4.74
N VAL A 89 12.21 -8.78 -5.52
CA VAL A 89 11.21 -9.24 -6.50
C VAL A 89 11.78 -9.17 -7.92
N PRO A 90 11.34 -10.04 -8.86
CA PRO A 90 11.82 -10.04 -10.25
C PRO A 90 11.69 -8.68 -10.95
N THR A 91 12.65 -8.36 -11.83
CA THR A 91 12.74 -7.05 -12.50
C THR A 91 11.76 -6.87 -13.66
N ASP A 92 11.04 -7.91 -14.05
CA ASP A 92 10.10 -7.93 -15.18
C ASP A 92 8.64 -7.68 -14.77
N GLY A 93 8.39 -7.48 -13.47
CA GLY A 93 7.04 -7.28 -12.94
C GLY A 93 6.24 -8.57 -12.73
N GLN A 94 6.85 -9.76 -12.90
CA GLN A 94 6.15 -11.05 -12.74
C GLN A 94 5.52 -11.21 -11.34
N TRP A 95 6.09 -10.60 -10.31
CA TRP A 95 5.54 -10.59 -8.95
C TRP A 95 4.13 -9.98 -8.86
N ILE A 96 3.75 -9.07 -9.78
CA ILE A 96 2.40 -8.51 -9.85
C ILE A 96 1.42 -9.61 -10.28
N ILE A 97 1.78 -10.39 -11.32
CA ILE A 97 0.98 -11.54 -11.78
C ILE A 97 0.88 -12.61 -10.70
N GLU A 98 1.97 -12.93 -10.03
CA GLU A 98 1.94 -13.91 -8.94
C GLU A 98 0.98 -13.48 -7.84
N GLY A 99 0.97 -12.19 -7.49
CA GLY A 99 0.02 -11.66 -6.52
C GLY A 99 -1.43 -11.79 -6.97
N ILE A 100 -1.73 -11.43 -8.23
CA ILE A 100 -3.05 -11.59 -8.84
C ILE A 100 -3.48 -13.08 -8.81
N VAL A 101 -2.62 -13.99 -9.27
CA VAL A 101 -2.90 -15.44 -9.35
C VAL A 101 -3.13 -16.04 -7.97
N LYS A 102 -2.34 -15.66 -6.96
CA LYS A 102 -2.56 -16.12 -5.58
C LYS A 102 -3.96 -15.75 -5.08
N LYS A 103 -4.40 -14.52 -5.34
CA LYS A 103 -5.74 -14.07 -4.91
C LYS A 103 -6.85 -14.71 -5.72
N LEU A 104 -6.68 -14.89 -7.03
CA LEU A 104 -7.60 -15.68 -7.85
C LEU A 104 -7.77 -17.09 -7.28
N ASN A 105 -6.68 -17.77 -6.96
CA ASN A 105 -6.71 -19.13 -6.40
C ASN A 105 -7.38 -19.15 -5.01
N LYS A 106 -7.11 -18.16 -4.15
CA LYS A 106 -7.74 -18.02 -2.83
C LYS A 106 -9.27 -17.90 -2.93
N TYR A 107 -9.76 -17.13 -3.90
CA TYR A 107 -11.18 -16.78 -4.00
C TYR A 107 -11.97 -17.62 -5.02
N GLY A 108 -11.32 -18.48 -5.79
CA GLY A 108 -11.99 -19.38 -6.73
C GLY A 108 -12.19 -18.79 -8.14
N GLY A 109 -11.32 -17.88 -8.56
CA GLY A 109 -11.25 -17.36 -9.93
C GLY A 109 -11.78 -15.94 -10.10
N GLU A 110 -11.81 -15.48 -11.36
CA GLU A 110 -12.01 -14.06 -11.72
C GLU A 110 -13.35 -13.50 -11.24
N ASN A 111 -14.43 -14.28 -11.40
CA ASN A 111 -15.77 -13.84 -11.01
C ASN A 111 -15.90 -13.53 -9.51
N ALA A 112 -15.08 -14.16 -8.66
CA ALA A 112 -15.11 -13.95 -7.22
C ALA A 112 -14.34 -12.70 -6.78
N VAL A 113 -13.45 -12.18 -7.63
CA VAL A 113 -12.58 -11.03 -7.29
C VAL A 113 -12.90 -9.75 -8.07
N LYS A 114 -13.80 -9.82 -9.06
CA LYS A 114 -14.13 -8.73 -9.97
C LYS A 114 -14.60 -7.42 -9.33
N ASP A 115 -15.15 -7.50 -8.13
CA ASP A 115 -15.65 -6.33 -7.39
C ASP A 115 -14.67 -5.85 -6.31
N LEU A 116 -13.60 -6.61 -6.06
CA LEU A 116 -12.59 -6.34 -5.04
C LEU A 116 -11.53 -5.35 -5.53
N ALA A 117 -10.94 -4.63 -4.58
CA ALA A 117 -9.71 -3.86 -4.79
C ALA A 117 -8.50 -4.67 -4.29
N LEU A 118 -7.50 -4.85 -5.14
CA LEU A 118 -6.24 -5.49 -4.76
C LEU A 118 -5.17 -4.43 -4.49
N ILE A 119 -4.59 -4.47 -3.29
CA ILE A 119 -3.39 -3.70 -2.94
C ILE A 119 -2.21 -4.65 -2.88
N ILE A 120 -1.20 -4.41 -3.70
CA ILE A 120 0.05 -5.15 -3.65
C ILE A 120 1.09 -4.29 -2.91
N GLY A 121 1.37 -4.65 -1.65
CA GLY A 121 2.37 -3.98 -0.83
C GLY A 121 3.73 -4.64 -1.01
N VAL A 122 4.74 -3.89 -1.46
CA VAL A 122 6.07 -4.46 -1.73
C VAL A 122 7.08 -3.99 -0.71
N ALA A 123 7.69 -4.95 0.00
CA ALA A 123 8.75 -4.70 0.98
C ALA A 123 10.14 -4.52 0.35
N GLY A 124 10.32 -4.98 -0.90
CA GLY A 124 11.57 -4.89 -1.66
C GLY A 124 11.73 -3.59 -2.47
N PHE A 125 12.89 -3.41 -3.09
CA PHE A 125 13.11 -2.33 -4.05
C PHE A 125 12.26 -2.59 -5.29
N VAL A 126 11.28 -1.72 -5.53
CA VAL A 126 10.49 -1.69 -6.77
C VAL A 126 10.75 -0.36 -7.44
N ASP A 127 11.30 -0.42 -8.65
CA ASP A 127 11.43 0.74 -9.51
C ASP A 127 10.29 0.82 -10.54
N ASP A 128 10.18 1.99 -11.16
CA ASP A 128 9.17 2.27 -12.19
C ASP A 128 9.33 1.37 -13.42
N ARG A 129 10.53 0.80 -13.67
CA ARG A 129 10.76 -0.08 -14.83
C ARG A 129 10.06 -1.41 -14.68
N GLN A 130 9.98 -1.93 -13.45
CA GLN A 130 9.25 -3.16 -13.16
C GLN A 130 7.76 -3.01 -13.43
N ILE A 131 7.18 -1.89 -12.97
CA ILE A 131 5.77 -1.56 -13.21
C ILE A 131 5.54 -1.33 -14.71
N ALA A 132 6.39 -0.54 -15.37
CA ALA A 132 6.27 -0.28 -16.80
C ALA A 132 6.42 -1.57 -17.66
N SER A 133 7.29 -2.49 -17.26
CA SER A 133 7.49 -3.77 -17.97
C SER A 133 6.23 -4.65 -17.90
N PHE A 134 5.56 -4.64 -16.75
CA PHE A 134 4.26 -5.29 -16.59
C PHE A 134 3.20 -4.63 -17.48
N GLU A 135 3.09 -3.29 -17.46
CA GLU A 135 2.09 -2.57 -18.25
C GLU A 135 2.28 -2.74 -19.76
N GLN A 136 3.52 -2.92 -20.23
CA GLN A 136 3.80 -3.25 -21.63
C GLN A 136 3.34 -4.67 -22.01
N SER A 137 3.27 -5.57 -21.04
CA SER A 137 2.98 -6.99 -21.25
C SER A 137 1.51 -7.36 -21.01
N PHE A 138 0.75 -6.51 -20.31
CA PHE A 138 -0.62 -6.79 -19.89
C PHE A 138 -1.56 -5.62 -20.17
N LEU A 139 -2.72 -5.93 -20.75
CA LEU A 139 -3.78 -4.93 -20.94
C LEU A 139 -4.61 -4.83 -19.66
N GLU A 140 -4.97 -3.60 -19.25
CA GLU A 140 -5.85 -3.35 -18.09
C GLU A 140 -7.14 -4.19 -18.10
N ALA A 141 -7.71 -4.41 -19.30
CA ALA A 141 -8.92 -5.21 -19.50
C ALA A 141 -8.78 -6.70 -19.15
N GLN A 142 -7.54 -7.20 -19.05
CA GLN A 142 -7.23 -8.58 -18.68
C GLN A 142 -7.03 -8.75 -17.16
N LEU A 143 -7.02 -7.64 -16.40
CA LEU A 143 -6.82 -7.70 -14.95
C LEU A 143 -8.17 -7.96 -14.28
N PRO A 144 -8.29 -8.99 -13.42
CA PRO A 144 -9.59 -9.52 -12.99
C PRO A 144 -10.21 -8.76 -11.82
N PHE A 145 -9.49 -7.82 -11.18
CA PHE A 145 -9.98 -7.01 -10.06
C PHE A 145 -10.64 -5.71 -10.54
N ALA A 146 -11.52 -5.12 -9.73
CA ALA A 146 -12.09 -3.79 -10.02
C ALA A 146 -11.00 -2.71 -9.98
N GLU A 147 -10.11 -2.82 -9.00
CA GLU A 147 -9.01 -1.88 -8.76
C GLU A 147 -7.74 -2.64 -8.41
N ILE A 148 -6.60 -2.12 -8.85
CA ILE A 148 -5.29 -2.64 -8.45
C ILE A 148 -4.36 -1.47 -8.13
N TRP A 149 -3.82 -1.46 -6.92
CA TRP A 149 -2.90 -0.47 -6.40
C TRP A 149 -1.60 -1.14 -5.97
N ILE A 150 -0.47 -0.48 -6.21
CA ILE A 150 0.86 -0.94 -5.81
C ILE A 150 1.40 0.05 -4.78
N ASN A 151 1.67 -0.43 -3.57
CA ASN A 151 2.30 0.36 -2.53
C ASN A 151 3.79 0.06 -2.49
N THR A 152 4.60 1.06 -2.87
CA THR A 152 6.06 1.00 -2.84
C THR A 152 6.60 1.92 -1.76
N GLN A 153 7.72 1.53 -1.16
CA GLN A 153 8.46 2.34 -0.21
C GLN A 153 9.19 3.55 -0.84
N PHE A 154 9.34 3.60 -2.17
CA PHE A 154 10.13 4.63 -2.85
C PHE A 154 9.25 5.71 -3.50
N HIS A 155 8.19 5.28 -4.18
CA HIS A 155 7.35 6.13 -5.02
C HIS A 155 5.93 6.30 -4.45
N GLY A 156 5.66 5.72 -3.28
CA GLY A 156 4.35 5.76 -2.64
C GLY A 156 3.37 4.80 -3.31
N THR A 157 2.13 5.26 -3.48
CA THR A 157 1.03 4.46 -4.03
C THR A 157 0.88 4.72 -5.53
N TYR A 158 0.99 3.66 -6.32
CA TYR A 158 0.81 3.67 -7.77
C TYR A 158 -0.51 2.98 -8.14
N CYS A 159 -1.27 3.58 -9.06
CA CYS A 159 -2.52 3.02 -9.54
C CYS A 159 -2.31 2.22 -10.82
N LEU A 160 -2.41 0.89 -10.76
CA LEU A 160 -2.29 0.03 -11.94
C LEU A 160 -3.63 -0.13 -12.67
N LYS A 161 -4.74 -0.17 -11.93
CA LYS A 161 -6.10 -0.22 -12.50
C LYS A 161 -7.07 0.53 -11.61
N LYS A 162 -7.90 1.38 -12.21
CA LYS A 162 -8.99 2.09 -11.53
C LYS A 162 -10.32 1.39 -11.75
N ARG A 163 -11.20 1.54 -10.77
CA ARG A 163 -12.63 1.25 -10.91
C ARG A 163 -13.20 2.14 -12.00
N ARG A 164 -14.08 1.57 -12.84
CA ARG A 164 -14.83 2.30 -13.85
C ARG A 164 -16.26 2.52 -13.38
#